data_AF-A0A645GJ44-F1
#
_entry.id   AF-A0A645GJ44-F1
#
_cell.length_a   1.000
_cell.length_b   1.000
_cell.length_c   1.000
_cell.angle_alpha   90.00
_cell.angle_beta   90.00
_cell.angle_gamma   90.00
#
_symmetry.space_group_name_H-M   'P 1'
#
loop_
_entity.id
_entity.type
_entity.pdbx_description
1 polymer ?
#
loop_
_entity_poly.entity_id
_entity_poly.type
_entity_poly.pdbx_seq_one_letter_code
_entity_poly.pdbx_strand_id
1 'polypeptide(L)'
;MVVYDRLDDAVAPINNGPRPLALYWFGKSDAVRDSVLRSTVSGGVSVNDTLMHIAHDELAFGGVGDSGWGGYHGEAGYLRLSHQKSVLVQSRFSMGAMLYPPYGPQFDRIMSLLRKLF
;
A
#
# COMPACT_ATOMS: atom_id res chain seq x y z
N MET A 1 -8.08 -18.59 25.63
CA MET A 1 -7.15 -19.34 24.77
C MET A 1 -7.98 -20.19 23.83
N VAL A 2 -7.83 -19.99 22.52
CA VAL A 2 -8.48 -20.84 21.51
C VAL A 2 -7.44 -21.85 21.05
N VAL A 3 -7.73 -23.13 21.23
CA VAL A 3 -6.86 -24.23 20.81
C VAL A 3 -7.22 -24.59 19.38
N TYR A 4 -6.23 -24.98 18.59
CA TYR A 4 -6.40 -25.38 17.20
C TYR A 4 -5.47 -26.55 16.87
N ASP A 5 -5.88 -27.40 15.94
CA ASP A 5 -5.08 -28.56 15.50
C ASP A 5 -4.37 -28.28 14.17
N ARG A 6 -5.01 -27.52 13.28
CA ARG A 6 -4.46 -27.09 11.99
C ARG A 6 -4.30 -25.58 11.94
N LEU A 7 -3.31 -25.11 11.19
CA LEU A 7 -3.08 -23.67 10.99
C LEU A 7 -4.33 -22.94 10.47
N ASP A 8 -5.08 -23.58 9.56
CA ASP A 8 -6.29 -23.03 8.97
C ASP A 8 -7.37 -22.74 10.02
N ASP A 9 -7.44 -23.54 11.09
CA ASP A 9 -8.40 -23.38 12.19
C ASP A 9 -8.09 -22.11 13.01
N ALA A 10 -6.83 -21.66 13.02
CA ALA A 10 -6.41 -20.41 13.64
C ALA A 10 -6.59 -19.20 12.70
N VAL A 11 -6.35 -19.37 11.40
CA VAL A 11 -6.45 -18.31 10.39
C VAL A 11 -7.90 -17.95 10.07
N ALA A 12 -8.80 -18.94 9.97
CA ALA A 12 -10.19 -18.69 9.59
C ALA A 12 -10.92 -17.72 10.53
N PRO A 13 -10.83 -17.83 11.87
CA PRO A 13 -11.43 -16.85 12.77
C PRO A 13 -10.83 -15.44 12.64
N ILE A 14 -9.52 -15.32 12.38
CA ILE A 14 -8.88 -14.02 12.15
C ILE A 14 -9.49 -13.34 10.91
N ASN A 15 -9.65 -14.10 9.82
CA ASN A 15 -10.19 -13.58 8.57
C ASN A 15 -11.70 -13.33 8.60
N ASN A 16 -12.45 -14.07 9.42
CA ASN A 16 -13.88 -13.89 9.62
C ASN A 16 -14.21 -12.76 10.61
N GLY A 17 -13.21 -12.24 11.33
CA GLY A 17 -13.36 -11.12 12.24
C GLY A 17 -13.07 -9.76 11.60
N PRO A 18 -13.27 -8.66 12.34
CA PRO A 18 -12.79 -7.34 11.95
C PRO A 18 -11.27 -7.34 11.75
N ARG A 19 -10.79 -6.63 10.74
CA ARG A 19 -9.35 -6.60 10.42
C ARG A 19 -8.54 -6.02 11.60
N PRO A 20 -7.61 -6.78 12.19
CA PRO A 20 -6.90 -6.35 13.39
C PRO A 20 -5.83 -5.30 13.09
N LEU A 21 -5.55 -4.44 14.07
CA LEU A 21 -4.46 -3.47 13.97
C LEU A 21 -3.09 -4.16 13.97
N ALA A 22 -2.91 -5.18 14.80
CA ALA A 22 -1.66 -5.92 14.92
C ALA A 22 -1.92 -7.43 14.90
N LEU A 23 -1.03 -8.17 14.26
CA LEU A 23 -0.93 -9.62 14.34
C LEU A 23 0.43 -10.00 14.93
N TYR A 24 0.46 -11.02 15.79
CA TYR A 24 1.68 -11.52 16.40
C TYR A 24 1.85 -12.99 16.05
N TRP A 25 2.96 -13.32 15.38
CA TRP A 25 3.26 -14.70 15.03
C TRP A 25 4.45 -15.20 15.85
N PHE A 26 4.30 -16.35 16.49
CA PHE A 26 5.38 -17.01 17.23
C PHE A 26 5.63 -18.40 16.65
N GLY A 27 6.87 -18.67 16.27
CA GLY A 27 7.23 -19.95 15.67
C GLY A 27 8.64 -19.96 15.09
N LYS A 28 9.04 -21.14 14.61
CA LYS A 28 10.36 -21.39 14.01
C LYS A 28 10.32 -21.69 12.52
N SER A 29 9.14 -21.97 11.96
CA SER A 29 9.00 -22.32 10.54
C SER A 29 8.69 -21.08 9.72
N ASP A 30 9.64 -20.65 8.90
CA ASP A 30 9.47 -19.55 7.96
C ASP A 30 8.35 -19.83 6.95
N ALA A 31 8.21 -21.08 6.50
CA ALA A 31 7.14 -21.46 5.58
C ALA A 31 5.75 -21.26 6.20
N VAL A 32 5.58 -21.61 7.49
CA VAL A 32 4.33 -21.40 8.23
C VAL A 32 4.10 -19.91 8.49
N ARG A 33 5.13 -19.17 8.91
CA ARG A 33 5.07 -17.71 9.05
C ARG A 33 4.55 -17.07 7.78
N ASP A 34 5.19 -17.34 6.65
CA ASP A 34 4.86 -16.70 5.38
C ASP A 34 3.47 -17.12 4.89
N SER A 35 3.03 -18.34 5.20
CA SER A 35 1.65 -18.78 4.94
C SER A 35 0.66 -17.92 5.73
N VAL A 36 0.88 -17.71 7.03
CA VAL A 36 0.02 -16.83 7.85
C VAL A 36 0.01 -15.43 7.28
N LEU A 37 1.19 -14.82 7.06
CA LEU A 37 1.31 -13.45 6.55
C LEU A 37 0.60 -13.24 5.21
N ARG A 38 0.67 -14.21 4.29
CA ARG A 38 -0.05 -14.14 3.00
C ARG A 38 -1.55 -14.36 3.12
N SER A 39 -1.99 -15.08 4.14
CA SER A 39 -3.39 -15.49 4.31
C SER A 39 -4.20 -14.57 5.20
N THR A 40 -3.57 -13.59 5.87
CA THR A 40 -4.23 -12.66 6.80
C THR A 40 -3.97 -11.21 6.43
N VAL A 41 -4.88 -10.32 6.80
CA VAL A 41 -4.71 -8.86 6.63
C VAL A 41 -4.73 -8.19 8.01
N SER A 42 -3.67 -7.45 8.34
CA SER A 42 -3.56 -6.64 9.55
C SER A 42 -2.85 -5.31 9.28
N GLY A 43 -2.93 -4.37 10.21
CA GLY A 43 -2.20 -3.10 10.12
C GLY A 43 -0.68 -3.28 10.18
N GLY A 44 -0.21 -4.07 11.16
CA GLY A 44 1.19 -4.46 11.31
C GLY A 44 1.36 -5.89 11.81
N VAL A 45 2.58 -6.40 11.74
CA VAL A 45 2.94 -7.73 12.25
C VAL A 45 4.28 -7.70 13.00
N SER A 46 4.36 -8.37 14.14
CA SER A 46 5.65 -8.77 14.74
C SER A 46 5.80 -10.28 14.75
N VAL A 47 7.03 -10.72 14.45
CA VAL A 47 7.43 -12.12 14.39
C VAL A 47 8.32 -12.40 15.58
N ASN A 48 7.93 -13.38 16.40
CA ASN A 48 8.59 -13.78 17.64
C ASN A 48 8.74 -12.63 18.67
N ASP A 49 7.88 -11.63 18.57
CA ASP A 49 7.81 -10.52 19.51
C ASP A 49 6.40 -9.91 19.48
N THR A 50 6.13 -9.00 20.41
CA THR A 50 4.94 -8.17 20.45
C THR A 50 5.34 -6.70 20.53
N LEU A 51 4.47 -5.80 20.07
CA LEU A 51 4.61 -4.35 20.15
C LEU A 51 5.80 -3.74 19.38
N MET A 52 6.95 -4.40 19.25
CA MET A 52 8.20 -3.78 18.77
C MET A 52 8.14 -3.18 17.36
N HIS A 53 7.20 -3.61 16.51
CA HIS A 53 6.98 -2.98 15.21
C HIS A 53 6.55 -1.50 15.31
N ILE A 54 5.93 -1.07 16.43
CA ILE A 54 5.59 0.34 16.67
C ILE A 54 6.81 1.19 17.03
N ALA A 55 7.84 0.57 17.62
CA ALA A 55 9.03 1.28 18.09
C ALA A 55 10.03 1.59 16.96
N HIS A 56 9.75 1.11 15.74
CA HIS A 56 10.60 1.33 14.58
C HIS A 56 10.08 2.52 13.76
N ASP A 57 10.80 3.65 13.81
CA ASP A 57 10.39 4.92 13.19
C ASP A 57 10.19 4.85 11.66
N GLU A 58 10.93 3.98 10.98
CA GLU A 58 10.81 3.79 9.52
C GLU A 58 9.62 2.90 9.10
N LEU A 59 8.99 2.18 10.04
CA LEU A 59 7.81 1.39 9.74
C LEU A 59 6.56 2.25 9.89
N ALA A 60 5.75 2.30 8.84
CA ALA A 60 4.45 2.96 8.92
C ALA A 60 3.55 2.22 9.93
N PHE A 61 3.11 2.91 10.97
CA PHE A 61 2.15 2.39 11.93
C PHE A 61 0.75 2.89 11.58
N GLY A 62 -0.16 1.96 11.32
CA GLY A 62 -1.48 2.28 10.79
C GLY A 62 -2.39 1.06 10.74
N GLY A 63 -3.70 1.33 10.62
CA GLY A 63 -4.73 0.29 10.49
C GLY A 63 -5.09 -0.01 9.05
N VAL A 64 -5.88 -1.07 8.87
CA VAL A 64 -6.51 -1.41 7.59
C VAL A 64 -7.94 -1.90 7.82
N GLY A 65 -8.90 -1.35 7.08
CA GLY A 65 -10.31 -1.69 7.25
C GLY A 65 -10.85 -1.28 8.62
N ASP A 66 -11.32 -2.25 9.40
CA ASP A 66 -11.96 -2.00 10.70
C ASP A 66 -11.01 -1.41 11.75
N SER A 67 -9.71 -1.69 11.64
CA SER A 67 -8.69 -1.14 12.56
C SER A 67 -8.23 0.28 12.22
N GLY A 68 -8.68 0.84 11.10
CA GLY A 68 -8.34 2.20 10.67
C GLY A 68 -7.85 2.26 9.22
N TRP A 69 -7.42 3.45 8.81
CA TRP A 69 -6.98 3.74 7.45
C TRP A 69 -5.77 4.67 7.42
N GLY A 70 -4.80 4.32 6.57
CA GLY A 70 -3.53 5.02 6.48
C GLY A 70 -2.59 4.65 7.63
N GLY A 71 -1.37 5.17 7.56
CA GLY A 71 -0.36 5.02 8.60
C GLY A 71 0.43 6.31 8.76
N TYR A 72 1.05 6.45 9.93
CA TYR A 72 1.99 7.50 10.26
C TYR A 72 3.30 6.87 10.74
N HIS A 73 4.14 7.67 11.40
CA HIS A 73 5.53 7.38 11.80
C HIS A 73 6.56 7.77 10.74
N GLY A 74 7.69 8.31 11.20
CA GLY A 74 8.78 8.81 10.36
C GLY A 74 8.32 9.59 9.13
N GLU A 75 8.86 9.20 7.97
CA GLU A 75 8.51 9.76 6.66
C GLU A 75 7.04 9.54 6.29
N ALA A 76 6.45 8.39 6.62
CA ALA A 76 5.04 8.10 6.32
C ALA A 76 4.10 9.12 7.00
N GLY A 77 4.40 9.49 8.25
CA GLY A 77 3.68 10.54 8.97
C GLY A 77 3.84 11.92 8.33
N TYR A 78 5.06 12.29 7.94
CA TYR A 78 5.32 13.54 7.23
C TYR A 78 4.55 13.61 5.91
N LEU A 79 4.62 12.57 5.07
CA LEU A 79 3.90 12.48 3.81
C LEU A 79 2.38 12.52 4.02
N ARG A 80 1.88 11.95 5.12
CA ARG A 80 0.44 11.93 5.43
C ARG A 80 -0.11 13.30 5.78
N LEU A 81 0.69 14.14 6.43
CA LEU A 81 0.32 15.50 6.82
C LEU A 81 0.74 16.57 5.79
N SER A 82 1.36 16.14 4.68
CA SER A 82 1.84 17.01 3.62
C SER A 82 0.98 16.88 2.36
N HIS A 83 0.84 17.98 1.62
CA HIS A 83 0.30 17.95 0.27
C HIS A 83 1.44 17.83 -0.75
N GLN A 84 1.52 16.69 -1.44
CA GLN A 84 2.52 16.45 -2.50
C GLN A 84 2.14 17.21 -3.78
N LYS A 85 2.40 18.52 -3.77
CA LYS A 85 2.06 19.41 -4.88
C LYS A 85 2.89 19.09 -6.11
N SER A 86 2.23 18.58 -7.14
CA SER A 86 2.85 18.39 -8.46
C SER A 86 3.05 19.75 -9.15
N VAL A 87 4.25 19.99 -9.66
CA VAL A 87 4.59 21.21 -10.42
C VAL A 87 5.25 20.81 -11.74
N LEU A 88 4.64 21.21 -12.86
CA LEU A 88 5.20 21.06 -14.19
C LEU A 88 5.60 22.43 -14.73
N VAL A 89 6.88 22.59 -15.07
CA VAL A 89 7.38 23.78 -15.77
C VAL A 89 7.60 23.41 -17.24
N GLN A 90 6.73 23.91 -18.11
CA GLN A 90 6.85 23.65 -19.56
C GLN A 90 8.01 24.45 -20.16
N SER A 91 8.87 23.76 -20.91
CA SER A 91 9.93 24.40 -21.70
C SER A 91 9.33 25.31 -22.78
N ARG A 92 10.04 26.38 -23.14
CA ARG A 92 9.71 27.22 -24.31
C ARG A 92 9.75 26.43 -25.63
N PHE A 93 10.47 25.30 -25.64
CA PHE A 93 10.54 24.38 -26.77
C PHE A 93 9.55 23.21 -26.64
N SER A 94 8.61 23.26 -25.70
CA SER A 94 7.63 22.17 -25.58
C SER A 94 6.72 22.15 -26.81
N MET A 95 6.49 20.94 -27.30
CA MET A 95 5.56 20.66 -28.38
C MET A 95 4.10 20.62 -27.92
N GLY A 96 3.82 20.99 -26.66
CA GLY A 96 2.49 20.93 -26.07
C GLY A 96 1.44 21.76 -26.82
N ALA A 97 1.87 22.83 -27.52
CA ALA A 97 0.99 23.65 -28.34
C ALA A 97 0.28 22.87 -29.47
N MET A 98 0.88 21.77 -29.94
CA MET A 98 0.27 20.93 -30.99
C MET A 98 -0.95 20.13 -30.51
N LEU A 99 -1.20 20.12 -29.19
CA LEU A 99 -2.39 19.49 -28.60
C LEU A 99 -3.53 20.50 -28.39
N TYR A 100 -3.32 21.79 -28.69
CA TYR A 100 -4.35 22.83 -28.57
C TYR A 100 -5.14 23.01 -29.88
N PRO A 101 -6.36 23.57 -29.81
CA PRO A 101 -7.16 23.91 -30.99
C PRO A 101 -6.42 24.82 -32.00
N PRO A 102 -6.79 24.77 -33.30
CA PRO A 102 -7.88 23.99 -33.88
C PRO A 102 -7.51 22.52 -34.15
N TYR A 103 -8.45 21.61 -33.87
CA TYR A 103 -8.27 20.17 -34.10
C TYR A 103 -8.44 19.84 -35.59
N GLY A 104 -7.37 19.36 -36.21
CA GLY A 104 -7.36 19.01 -37.64
C GLY A 104 -6.41 17.86 -37.95
N PRO A 105 -6.06 17.63 -39.23
CA PRO A 105 -5.34 16.44 -39.66
C PRO A 105 -3.98 16.21 -38.97
N GLN A 106 -3.32 17.30 -38.53
CA GLN A 106 -2.07 17.23 -37.77
C GLN A 106 -2.29 16.71 -36.35
N PHE A 107 -3.33 17.21 -35.68
CA PHE A 107 -3.75 16.72 -34.36
C PHE A 107 -4.14 15.24 -34.42
N ASP A 108 -4.89 14.83 -35.44
CA ASP A 108 -5.29 13.43 -35.62
C ASP A 108 -4.09 12.50 -35.81
N ARG A 109 -3.06 12.94 -36.54
CA ARG A 109 -1.80 12.21 -36.70
C ARG A 109 -1.06 12.06 -35.38
N ILE A 110 -0.96 13.14 -34.59
CA ILE A 110 -0.31 13.13 -33.27
C ILE A 110 -1.06 12.18 -32.33
N MET A 111 -2.39 12.28 -32.26
CA MET A 111 -3.22 11.40 -31.44
C MET A 111 -3.17 9.93 -31.88
N SER A 112 -3.08 9.67 -33.19
CA SER A 112 -2.84 8.33 -33.74
C SER A 112 -1.50 7.75 -33.26
N LEU A 113 -0.44 8.56 -33.22
CA LEU A 113 0.88 8.13 -32.74
C LEU A 113 0.88 7.90 -31.23
N LEU A 114 0.27 8.79 -30.45
CA LEU A 114 0.15 8.64 -28.99
C LEU A 114 -0.59 7.36 -28.60
N ARG A 115 -1.70 7.03 -29.29
CA ARG A 115 -2.46 5.77 -29.08
C ARG A 115 -1.71 4.48 -29.43
N LYS A 116 -0.55 4.56 -30.08
CA LYS A 116 0.29 3.40 -30.39
C LYS A 116 1.45 3.26 -29.39
N LEU A 117 1.76 4.32 -28.64
CA LEU A 117 2.83 4.38 -27.65
C LEU A 117 2.33 4.06 -26.24
N PHE A 118 1.04 4.27 -25.99
CA PHE A 118 0.29 3.88 -24.79
C PHE A 118 -0.84 2.94 -25.19
#